data_AF-A0A0D2QEG6-F1
#
_entry.id   AF-A0A0D2QEG6-F1
#
_cell.length_a   1.000
_cell.length_b   1.000
_cell.length_c   1.000
_cell.angle_alpha   90.00
_cell.angle_beta   90.00
_cell.angle_gamma   90.00
#
_symmetry.space_group_name_H-M   'P 1'
#
loop_
_entity.id
_entity.type
_entity.pdbx_description
1 polymer ?
#
loop_
_entity_poly.entity_id
_entity_poly.type
_entity_poly.pdbx_seq_one_letter_code
_entity_poly.pdbx_strand_id
1 'polypeptide(L)'
;MAKPRNLFTCCSLLMAIMFGLSSSVQLNDPGILPVLLLVLLVSLYACACIVNLLNWRISGYIKHVAQVALCLGVLLFIKVVVEGYVRKIAGLWSLDLAERVVREKTGSLLAIISMVLHLVCLSEPVDVKPRKKRKIVGRGVVAYGMAGLVAFSYGLPFVFFVIQKGEMRF
;
A
#
# COMPACT_ATOMS: atom_id res chain seq x y z
N MET A 1 23.64 7.53 10.67
CA MET A 1 22.46 8.05 9.92
C MET A 1 22.46 7.48 8.52
N ALA A 2 21.53 6.59 8.19
CA ALA A 2 21.39 6.10 6.81
C ALA A 2 20.99 7.27 5.88
N LYS A 3 21.64 7.38 4.72
CA LYS A 3 21.25 8.38 3.70
C LYS A 3 19.75 8.19 3.39
N PRO A 4 18.95 9.27 3.26
CA PRO A 4 17.50 9.18 3.06
C PRO A 4 17.09 8.35 1.84
N ARG A 5 17.97 8.28 0.83
CA ARG A 5 17.80 7.42 -0.35
C ARG A 5 17.82 5.91 -0.01
N ASN A 6 18.69 5.48 0.89
CA ASN A 6 18.82 4.07 1.27
C ASN A 6 17.63 3.60 2.13
N LEU A 7 17.13 4.49 3.00
CA LEU A 7 15.93 4.24 3.81
C LEU A 7 14.70 4.05 2.93
N PHE A 8 14.47 4.96 1.98
CA PHE A 8 13.33 4.86 1.06
C PHE A 8 13.39 3.59 0.21
N THR A 9 14.56 3.21 -0.31
CA THR A 9 14.72 1.95 -1.06
C THR A 9 14.45 0.73 -0.19
N CYS A 10 14.96 0.70 1.04
CA CYS A 10 14.72 -0.40 1.97
C CYS A 10 13.23 -0.52 2.36
N CYS A 11 12.59 0.59 2.72
CA CYS A 11 11.17 0.62 3.07
C CYS A 11 10.28 0.23 1.88
N SER A 12 10.60 0.70 0.67
CA SER A 12 9.89 0.32 -0.54
C SER A 12 10.04 -1.18 -0.83
N LEU A 13 11.22 -1.76 -0.63
CA LEU A 13 11.42 -3.21 -0.79
C LEU A 13 10.62 -4.03 0.24
N LEU A 14 10.54 -3.57 1.49
CA LEU A 14 9.69 -4.19 2.51
C LEU A 14 8.21 -4.14 2.13
N MET A 15 7.73 -2.99 1.63
CA MET A 15 6.35 -2.88 1.11
C MET A 15 6.11 -3.81 -0.09
N ALA A 16 7.08 -3.96 -1.00
CA ALA A 16 6.98 -4.88 -2.13
C ALA A 16 6.80 -6.32 -1.66
N ILE A 17 7.61 -6.77 -0.70
CA ILE A 17 7.52 -8.12 -0.12
C ILE A 17 6.14 -8.33 0.51
N MET A 18 5.64 -7.36 1.28
CA MET A 18 4.33 -7.44 1.91
C MET A 18 3.19 -7.56 0.88
N PHE A 19 3.23 -6.75 -0.18
CA PHE A 19 2.22 -6.82 -1.25
C PHE A 19 2.32 -8.11 -2.07
N GLY A 20 3.54 -8.58 -2.35
CA GLY A 20 3.78 -9.87 -3.01
C GLY A 20 3.21 -11.04 -2.20
N LEU A 21 3.53 -11.12 -0.90
CA LEU A 21 2.98 -12.13 -0.01
C LEU A 21 1.45 -12.03 0.07
N SER A 22 0.90 -10.82 0.14
CA SER A 22 -0.56 -10.61 0.15
C SER A 22 -1.23 -11.13 -1.12
N SER A 23 -0.64 -10.88 -2.30
CA SER A 23 -1.15 -11.41 -3.57
C SER A 23 -1.08 -12.94 -3.64
N SER A 24 -0.02 -13.54 -3.09
CA SER A 24 0.15 -15.00 -3.09
C SER A 24 -0.88 -15.71 -2.21
N VAL A 25 -1.19 -15.14 -1.04
CA VAL A 25 -2.22 -15.70 -0.14
C VAL A 25 -3.60 -15.57 -0.78
N GLN A 26 -3.90 -14.45 -1.42
CA GLN A 26 -5.19 -14.21 -2.09
C GLN A 26 -5.43 -15.10 -3.32
N LEU A 27 -4.36 -15.53 -4.00
CA LEU A 27 -4.45 -16.52 -5.09
C LEU A 27 -4.82 -17.92 -4.58
N ASN A 28 -4.51 -18.22 -3.31
CA ASN A 28 -4.72 -19.54 -2.71
C ASN A 28 -6.05 -19.67 -1.94
N ASP A 29 -6.86 -18.62 -1.86
CA ASP A 29 -8.18 -18.63 -1.22
C ASP A 29 -9.29 -18.81 -2.30
N PRO A 30 -9.77 -20.05 -2.56
CA PRO A 30 -10.84 -20.32 -3.52
C PRO A 30 -12.25 -19.93 -3.02
N GLY A 31 -12.37 -19.36 -1.81
CA GLY A 31 -13.64 -19.14 -1.12
C GLY A 31 -14.33 -17.80 -1.41
N ILE A 32 -15.41 -17.87 -2.20
CA ILE A 32 -16.61 -17.00 -2.15
C ILE A 32 -16.40 -15.49 -2.41
N LEU A 33 -15.41 -15.10 -3.20
CA LEU A 33 -15.29 -13.74 -3.71
C LEU A 33 -15.60 -13.76 -5.22
N PRO A 34 -16.41 -12.83 -5.77
CA PRO A 34 -16.63 -12.79 -7.22
C PRO A 34 -15.28 -12.73 -7.91
N VAL A 35 -15.00 -13.67 -8.82
CA VAL A 35 -13.71 -13.88 -9.50
C VAL A 35 -13.09 -12.57 -10.00
N LEU A 36 -13.92 -11.63 -10.45
CA LEU A 36 -13.52 -10.29 -10.86
C LEU A 36 -12.79 -9.48 -9.78
N LEU A 37 -13.23 -9.56 -8.51
CA LEU A 37 -12.59 -8.84 -7.41
C LEU A 37 -11.24 -9.47 -7.03
N LEU A 38 -11.15 -10.81 -7.07
CA LEU A 38 -9.88 -11.49 -6.81
C LEU A 38 -8.84 -11.10 -7.86
N VAL A 39 -9.24 -11.03 -9.14
CA VAL A 39 -8.38 -10.56 -10.23
C VAL A 39 -7.98 -9.09 -10.04
N LEU A 40 -8.92 -8.20 -9.68
CA LEU A 40 -8.63 -6.78 -9.45
C LEU A 40 -7.70 -6.56 -8.25
N LEU A 41 -7.90 -7.31 -7.17
CA LEU A 41 -7.13 -7.19 -5.94
C LEU A 41 -5.71 -7.74 -6.12
N VAL A 42 -5.57 -8.92 -6.74
CA VAL A 42 -4.27 -9.50 -7.11
C VAL A 42 -3.54 -8.57 -8.08
N SER A 43 -4.25 -8.01 -9.07
CA SER A 43 -3.65 -7.06 -10.01
C SER A 43 -3.18 -5.78 -9.32
N LEU A 44 -3.95 -5.26 -8.35
CA LEU A 44 -3.56 -4.10 -7.54
C LEU A 44 -2.27 -4.38 -6.76
N TYR A 45 -2.22 -5.48 -6.02
CA TYR A 45 -1.06 -5.82 -5.19
C TYR A 45 0.17 -6.19 -6.04
N ALA A 46 -0.02 -6.85 -7.18
CA ALA A 46 1.06 -7.12 -8.13
C ALA A 46 1.63 -5.83 -8.72
N CYS A 47 0.77 -4.89 -9.16
CA CYS A 47 1.24 -3.59 -9.65
C CYS A 47 1.94 -2.80 -8.55
N ALA A 48 1.40 -2.81 -7.32
CA ALA A 48 2.01 -2.15 -6.18
C ALA A 48 3.38 -2.76 -5.83
N CYS A 49 3.52 -4.08 -5.93
CA CYS A 49 4.78 -4.78 -5.77
C CYS A 49 5.79 -4.36 -6.84
N ILE A 50 5.39 -4.34 -8.12
CA ILE A 50 6.25 -3.94 -9.25
C ILE A 50 6.73 -2.49 -9.08
N VAL A 51 5.86 -1.56 -8.71
CA VAL A 51 6.21 -0.15 -8.52
C VAL A 51 7.19 0.02 -7.35
N ASN A 52 6.98 -0.70 -6.24
CA ASN A 52 7.89 -0.67 -5.09
C ASN A 52 9.24 -1.36 -5.40
N LEU A 53 9.25 -2.44 -6.18
CA LEU A 53 10.47 -3.15 -6.57
C LEU A 53 11.30 -2.35 -7.59
N LEU A 54 10.64 -1.73 -8.56
CA LEU A 54 11.28 -0.95 -9.63
C LEU A 54 11.55 0.51 -9.23
N ASN A 55 11.52 0.83 -7.94
CA ASN A 55 11.82 2.15 -7.40
C ASN A 55 13.20 2.70 -7.85
N TRP A 56 14.17 1.81 -8.13
CA TRP A 56 15.48 2.21 -8.63
C TRP A 56 15.48 2.65 -10.11
N ARG A 57 14.50 2.21 -10.91
CA ARG A 57 14.45 2.40 -12.37
C ARG A 57 13.34 3.36 -12.78
N ILE A 58 13.38 4.58 -12.23
CA ILE A 58 12.39 5.64 -12.47
C ILE A 58 12.28 5.94 -13.98
N SER A 59 11.19 5.49 -14.60
CA SER A 59 10.87 5.69 -16.02
C SER A 59 9.42 6.14 -16.16
N GLY A 60 9.08 6.82 -17.26
CA GLY A 60 7.71 7.26 -17.56
C GLY A 60 6.68 6.12 -17.54
N TYR A 61 7.10 4.90 -17.89
CA TYR A 61 6.25 3.70 -17.81
C TYR A 61 5.79 3.40 -16.36
N ILE A 62 6.69 3.52 -15.37
CA ILE A 62 6.35 3.27 -13.96
C ILE A 62 5.36 4.31 -13.45
N LYS A 63 5.45 5.56 -13.94
CA LYS A 63 4.48 6.60 -13.59
C LYS A 63 3.07 6.22 -14.05
N HIS A 64 2.92 5.72 -15.28
CA HIS A 64 1.64 5.25 -15.79
C HIS A 64 1.13 4.02 -15.03
N VAL A 65 1.99 3.04 -14.76
CA VAL A 65 1.62 1.86 -13.97
C VAL A 65 1.16 2.26 -12.56
N ALA A 66 1.86 3.19 -11.91
CA ALA A 66 1.50 3.70 -10.60
C ALA A 66 0.17 4.48 -10.62
N GLN A 67 -0.11 5.26 -11.67
CA GLN A 67 -1.41 5.93 -11.85
C GLN A 67 -2.55 4.94 -12.03
N VAL A 68 -2.35 3.92 -12.86
CA VAL A 68 -3.34 2.85 -13.07
C VAL A 68 -3.58 2.08 -11.78
N ALA A 69 -2.52 1.69 -11.07
CA ALA A 69 -2.60 1.03 -9.78
C ALA A 69 -3.31 1.90 -8.73
N LEU A 70 -3.06 3.21 -8.71
CA LEU A 70 -3.74 4.14 -7.81
C LEU A 70 -5.24 4.21 -8.12
N CYS A 71 -5.61 4.34 -9.40
CA CYS A 71 -7.01 4.33 -9.83
C CYS A 71 -7.71 3.03 -9.40
N LEU A 72 -7.08 1.88 -9.67
CA LEU A 72 -7.57 0.57 -9.27
C LEU A 72 -7.74 0.47 -7.74
N GLY A 73 -6.77 1.01 -6.99
CA GLY A 73 -6.78 1.03 -5.54
C GLY A 73 -7.94 1.84 -4.98
N VAL A 74 -8.20 3.02 -5.53
CA VAL A 74 -9.33 3.88 -5.14
C VAL A 74 -10.67 3.22 -5.43
N LEU A 75 -10.82 2.58 -6.59
CA LEU A 75 -12.05 1.85 -6.94
C LEU A 75 -12.32 0.70 -5.96
N LEU A 76 -11.29 -0.08 -5.62
CA LEU A 76 -11.38 -1.15 -4.64
C LEU A 76 -11.69 -0.61 -3.23
N PHE A 77 -11.07 0.50 -2.83
CA PHE A 77 -11.33 1.14 -1.55
C PHE A 77 -12.78 1.61 -1.43
N ILE A 78 -13.31 2.30 -2.45
CA ILE A 78 -14.72 2.73 -2.48
C ILE A 78 -15.63 1.51 -2.38
N LYS A 79 -15.34 0.45 -3.14
CA LYS A 79 -16.15 -0.77 -3.09
C LYS A 79 -16.17 -1.37 -1.68
N VAL A 80 -15.01 -1.57 -1.05
CA VAL A 80 -14.92 -2.17 0.28
C VAL A 80 -15.62 -1.30 1.34
N VAL A 81 -15.59 0.03 1.18
CA VAL A 81 -16.34 0.95 2.03
C VAL A 81 -17.85 0.77 1.86
N VAL A 82 -18.33 0.65 0.61
CA VAL A 82 -19.75 0.37 0.31
C VAL A 82 -20.16 -0.99 0.88
N GLU A 83 -19.32 -2.02 0.74
CA GLU A 83 -19.60 -3.36 1.26
C GLU A 83 -19.65 -3.39 2.80
N GLY A 84 -18.75 -2.68 3.47
CA GLY A 84 -18.79 -2.50 4.93
C GLY A 84 -20.06 -1.76 5.39
N TYR A 85 -20.51 -0.76 4.63
CA TYR A 85 -21.75 -0.05 4.91
C TYR A 85 -22.98 -0.95 4.73
N VAL A 86 -23.04 -1.73 3.64
CA VAL A 86 -24.17 -2.63 3.32
C VAL A 86 -24.28 -3.77 4.34
N ARG A 87 -23.15 -4.36 4.75
CA ARG A 87 -23.16 -5.49 5.69
C ARG A 87 -23.49 -5.06 7.13
N LYS A 88 -23.47 -3.76 7.46
CA LYS A 88 -23.61 -3.23 8.84
C LYS A 88 -22.59 -3.80 9.85
N ILE A 89 -21.55 -4.47 9.37
CA ILE A 89 -20.50 -5.07 10.20
C ILE A 89 -19.47 -3.98 10.47
N ALA A 90 -19.60 -3.37 11.64
CA ALA A 90 -18.67 -2.44 12.26
C ALA A 90 -18.51 -1.08 11.56
N GLY A 91 -18.55 0.00 12.35
CA GLY A 91 -18.52 1.37 11.85
C GLY A 91 -17.29 1.69 10.98
N LEU A 92 -17.35 2.80 10.24
CA LEU A 92 -16.27 3.29 9.35
C LEU A 92 -14.86 3.34 9.97
N TRP A 93 -14.77 3.25 11.30
CA TRP A 93 -13.55 3.29 12.11
C TRP A 93 -13.13 1.96 12.74
N SER A 94 -13.93 0.89 12.60
CA SER A 94 -13.54 -0.41 13.15
C SER A 94 -12.39 -1.01 12.34
N LEU A 95 -11.30 -1.30 13.04
CA LEU A 95 -10.05 -1.87 12.51
C LEU A 95 -9.87 -3.31 12.99
N ASP A 96 -10.97 -4.05 13.14
CA ASP A 96 -10.93 -5.45 13.51
C ASP A 96 -10.43 -6.32 12.33
N LEU A 97 -9.16 -6.75 12.39
CA LEU A 97 -8.53 -7.56 11.34
C LEU A 97 -9.09 -8.99 11.25
N ALA A 98 -9.90 -9.40 12.23
CA ALA A 98 -10.63 -10.67 12.14
C ALA A 98 -11.58 -10.67 10.94
N GLU A 99 -12.16 -9.51 10.59
CA GLU A 99 -13.09 -9.40 9.47
C GLU A 99 -12.34 -9.21 8.14
N ARG A 100 -12.68 -10.02 7.15
CA ARG A 100 -12.08 -9.96 5.81
C ARG A 100 -12.20 -8.57 5.16
N VAL A 101 -13.34 -7.91 5.33
CA VAL A 101 -13.63 -6.58 4.74
C VAL A 101 -12.68 -5.51 5.29
N VAL A 102 -12.31 -5.60 6.56
CA VAL A 102 -11.41 -4.64 7.22
C VAL A 102 -9.96 -4.85 6.75
N ARG A 103 -9.54 -6.11 6.57
CA ARG A 103 -8.21 -6.42 6.01
C ARG A 103 -8.06 -5.93 4.58
N GLU A 104 -9.09 -6.09 3.75
CA GLU A 104 -9.10 -5.60 2.36
C GLU A 104 -9.11 -4.06 2.30
N LYS A 105 -9.86 -3.39 3.20
CA LYS A 105 -9.85 -1.93 3.34
C LYS A 105 -8.48 -1.40 3.75
N THR A 106 -7.85 -2.06 4.72
CA THR A 106 -6.54 -1.65 5.24
C THR A 106 -5.45 -1.87 4.18
N GLY A 107 -5.46 -3.02 3.50
CA GLY A 107 -4.49 -3.32 2.45
C GLY A 107 -4.63 -2.44 1.21
N SER A 108 -5.85 -2.14 0.77
CA SER A 108 -6.10 -1.19 -0.34
C SER A 108 -5.68 0.24 0.03
N LEU A 109 -5.96 0.69 1.26
CA LEU A 109 -5.51 1.99 1.75
C LEU A 109 -3.97 2.09 1.79
N LEU A 110 -3.29 1.06 2.30
CA LEU A 110 -1.82 0.98 2.29
C LEU A 110 -1.25 1.04 0.87
N ALA A 111 -1.87 0.35 -0.08
CA ALA A 111 -1.48 0.38 -1.48
C ALA A 111 -1.64 1.78 -2.10
N ILE A 112 -2.76 2.47 -1.84
CA ILE A 112 -2.99 3.85 -2.32
C ILE A 112 -1.92 4.79 -1.76
N ILE A 113 -1.66 4.76 -0.44
CA ILE A 113 -0.68 5.65 0.19
C ILE A 113 0.72 5.37 -0.39
N SER A 114 1.10 4.10 -0.55
CA SER A 114 2.36 3.71 -1.21
C SER A 114 2.46 4.30 -2.62
N MET A 115 1.42 4.15 -3.46
CA MET A 115 1.43 4.69 -4.83
C MET A 115 1.51 6.22 -4.83
N VAL A 116 0.77 6.91 -3.95
CA VAL A 116 0.83 8.37 -3.82
C VAL A 116 2.24 8.83 -3.46
N LEU A 117 2.90 8.18 -2.50
CA LEU A 117 4.28 8.52 -2.13
C LEU A 117 5.26 8.29 -3.30
N HIS A 118 5.09 7.21 -4.06
CA HIS A 118 5.86 6.99 -5.28
C HIS A 118 5.59 8.07 -6.34
N LEU A 119 4.33 8.42 -6.60
CA LEU A 119 3.99 9.49 -7.55
C LEU A 119 4.53 10.86 -7.14
N VAL A 120 4.51 11.19 -5.84
CA VAL A 120 5.10 12.42 -5.30
C VAL A 120 6.61 12.41 -5.50
N CYS A 121 7.28 11.27 -5.28
CA CYS A 121 8.71 11.12 -5.56
C CYS A 121 9.04 11.24 -7.06
N LEU A 122 8.17 10.72 -7.93
CA LEU A 122 8.29 10.75 -9.39
C LEU A 122 7.98 12.13 -9.99
N SER A 123 7.15 12.94 -9.31
CA SER A 123 6.70 14.24 -9.79
C SER A 123 7.61 15.40 -9.38
N GLU A 124 8.69 15.15 -8.63
CA GLU A 124 9.71 16.18 -8.39
C GLU A 124 10.39 16.54 -9.72
N PRO A 125 10.18 17.76 -10.27
CA PRO A 125 10.77 18.13 -11.55
C PRO A 125 12.29 18.31 -11.41
N VAL A 126 13.00 17.65 -12.33
CA VAL A 126 14.32 18.06 -12.76
C VAL A 126 14.10 19.35 -13.58
N ASP A 127 14.83 20.42 -13.23
CA ASP A 127 14.72 21.81 -13.75
C ASP A 127 13.50 22.61 -13.26
N VAL A 128 13.64 23.69 -12.48
CA VAL A 128 14.46 24.89 -12.69
C VAL A 128 15.03 25.43 -11.36
N LYS A 129 16.35 25.67 -11.30
CA LYS A 129 17.16 26.38 -10.28
C LYS A 129 17.13 25.86 -8.80
N PRO A 130 18.30 25.70 -8.14
CA PRO A 130 18.41 24.90 -6.93
C PRO A 130 18.12 25.74 -5.66
N ARG A 131 17.12 25.32 -4.87
CA ARG A 131 17.18 25.50 -3.41
C ARG A 131 17.48 24.14 -2.80
N LYS A 132 18.77 23.78 -2.71
CA LYS A 132 19.29 22.49 -2.18
C LYS A 132 18.61 22.04 -0.88
N LYS A 133 18.16 22.97 -0.02
CA LYS A 133 17.41 22.67 1.22
C LYS A 133 16.00 22.08 0.97
N ARG A 134 15.24 22.50 -0.05
CA ARG A 134 13.87 21.99 -0.30
C ARG A 134 13.85 20.56 -0.87
N LYS A 135 14.80 20.21 -1.74
CA LYS A 135 14.91 18.84 -2.31
C LYS A 135 15.29 17.78 -1.26
N ILE A 136 16.09 18.16 -0.26
CA ILE A 136 16.45 17.26 0.85
C ILE A 136 15.26 17.07 1.80
N VAL A 137 14.49 18.13 2.05
CA VAL A 137 13.28 18.08 2.88
C VAL A 137 12.17 17.29 2.19
N GLY A 138 11.90 17.50 0.90
CA GLY A 138 10.90 16.75 0.13
C GLY A 138 11.19 15.24 0.09
N ARG A 139 12.41 14.85 -0.28
CA ARG A 139 12.85 13.44 -0.20
C ARG A 139 12.89 12.89 1.22
N GLY A 140 13.21 13.73 2.20
CA GLY A 140 13.15 13.37 3.61
C GLY A 140 11.72 13.00 4.01
N VAL A 141 10.75 13.88 3.73
CA VAL A 141 9.33 13.66 4.04
C VAL A 141 8.78 12.40 3.35
N VAL A 142 9.13 12.16 2.09
CA VAL A 142 8.72 10.93 1.38
C VAL A 142 9.38 9.68 1.99
N ALA A 143 10.67 9.76 2.35
CA ALA A 143 11.36 8.65 3.00
C ALA A 143 10.80 8.34 4.39
N TYR A 144 10.53 9.36 5.21
CA TYR A 144 9.88 9.20 6.51
C TYR A 144 8.43 8.72 6.36
N GLY A 145 7.72 9.19 5.34
CA GLY A 145 6.37 8.72 5.02
C GLY A 145 6.34 7.24 4.67
N MET A 146 7.27 6.76 3.83
CA MET A 146 7.38 5.33 3.53
C MET A 146 7.82 4.52 4.75
N ALA A 147 8.72 5.05 5.58
CA ALA A 147 9.12 4.38 6.82
C ALA A 147 7.95 4.26 7.80
N GLY A 148 7.14 5.31 7.94
CA GLY A 148 5.91 5.28 8.72
C GLY A 148 4.88 4.30 8.15
N LEU A 149 4.76 4.24 6.83
CA LEU A 149 3.86 3.30 6.15
C LEU A 149 4.25 1.84 6.44
N VAL A 150 5.54 1.51 6.39
CA VAL A 150 6.07 0.19 6.76
C VAL A 150 5.85 -0.08 8.24
N ALA A 151 6.19 0.86 9.12
CA ALA A 151 5.99 0.68 10.56
C ALA A 151 4.51 0.40 10.88
N PHE A 152 3.58 1.10 10.23
CA PHE A 152 2.16 0.87 10.39
C PHE A 152 1.72 -0.46 9.79
N SER A 153 2.18 -0.82 8.59
CA SER A 153 1.74 -2.03 7.89
C SER A 153 2.17 -3.32 8.58
N TYR A 154 3.36 -3.34 9.20
CA TYR A 154 3.83 -4.46 10.02
C TYR A 154 3.39 -4.36 11.48
N GLY A 155 3.26 -3.15 12.02
CA GLY A 155 2.88 -2.93 13.42
C GLY A 155 1.42 -3.29 13.72
N LEU A 156 0.51 -3.01 12.79
CA LEU A 156 -0.92 -3.28 12.95
C LEU A 156 -1.25 -4.77 13.11
N PRO A 157 -0.74 -5.69 12.26
CA PRO A 157 -0.91 -7.12 12.50
C PRO A 157 -0.14 -7.60 13.75
N PHE A 158 1.03 -7.04 14.05
CA PHE A 158 1.76 -7.38 15.27
C PHE A 158 0.96 -7.08 16.54
N VAL A 159 0.37 -5.89 16.65
CA VAL A 159 -0.47 -5.50 17.79
C VAL A 159 -1.70 -6.41 17.89
N PHE A 160 -2.35 -6.71 16.77
CA PHE A 160 -3.55 -7.55 16.77
C PHE A 160 -3.28 -8.99 17.22
N PHE A 161 -2.23 -9.63 16.68
CA PHE A 161 -1.92 -11.02 17.04
C PHE A 161 -1.25 -11.18 18.40
N VAL A 162 -0.32 -10.28 18.75
CA VAL A 162 0.49 -10.42 19.97
C VAL A 162 -0.22 -9.85 21.19
N ILE A 163 -0.90 -8.70 21.05
CA ILE A 163 -1.49 -7.98 22.19
C ILE A 163 -2.96 -8.35 22.38
N GLN A 164 -3.74 -8.40 21.30
CA GLN A 164 -5.18 -8.68 21.39
C GLN A 164 -5.52 -10.17 21.35
N LYS A 165 -4.55 -11.07 21.09
CA LYS A 165 -4.79 -12.51 20.87
C LYS A 165 -5.98 -12.76 19.93
N GLY A 166 -6.07 -11.99 18.84
CA GLY A 166 -7.22 -12.05 17.94
C GLY A 166 -7.35 -13.43 17.28
N GLU A 167 -8.51 -14.08 17.47
CA GLU A 167 -8.88 -15.26 16.70
C GLU A 167 -9.31 -14.85 15.28
N MET A 168 -8.72 -15.47 14.27
CA MET A 168 -9.12 -15.26 12.88
C MET A 168 -10.46 -15.97 12.63
N ARG A 169 -11.50 -15.20 12.31
CA ARG A 169 -12.77 -15.75 11.82
C ARG A 169 -12.65 -15.90 10.31
N PHE A 170 -12.69 -17.15 9.85
CA PHE A 170 -12.62 -17.53 8.42
C PHE A 170 -14.00 -17.47 7.77
#